data_AF-A0A382S507-F1
#
_entry.id   AF-A0A382S507-F1
#
_cell.length_a   1.000
_cell.length_b   1.000
_cell.length_c   1.000
_cell.angle_alpha   90.00
_cell.angle_beta   90.00
_cell.angle_gamma   90.00
#
_symmetry.space_group_name_H-M   'P 1'
#
loop_
_entity.id
_entity.type
_entity.pdbx_description
1 polymer ?
#
loop_
_entity_poly.entity_id
_entity_poly.type
_entity_poly.pdbx_seq_one_letter_code
_entity_poly.pdbx_strand_id
1 'polypeptide(L)'
;DLYNLFPGSFRIHQPEFHSVFLHSGGQFLAGGDYESTFTGGVVSAIYTLPMLSTEELVNKMSATILKKEIRSGEGFLDVAKKISTFQEQVSFEVSPVGSEDFEEVFVDLPRSTFTFSILPEQTRVLYMFTTLLDIPIEQIDVYDLKPLDLIGVDTVSRSEYFSNGFFPLNSIISVIIYPENNFEVKEINSPIIEDLGNVELLKSGGWFTYSFQVNATSIDKHPNLRDKLDMKYFFGVESSVSKQQLEIRSVPLGEELPPQVGGCLIATAAFGSEMAPQIQFLREIRDNTVLQTESGSAFMTGFNQFYYSFSPAIA
;
A
#
# COMPACT_ATOMS: atom_id res chain seq x y z
N ASP A 1 -26.74 18.62 -13.49
CA ASP A 1 -26.01 19.59 -12.65
C ASP A 1 -24.85 18.98 -11.89
N LEU A 2 -23.65 19.02 -12.48
CA LEU A 2 -22.38 18.77 -11.77
C LEU A 2 -22.15 19.77 -10.62
N TYR A 3 -22.85 20.90 -10.62
CA TYR A 3 -22.94 21.84 -9.48
C TYR A 3 -23.40 21.16 -8.17
N ASN A 4 -24.15 20.07 -8.25
CA ASN A 4 -24.56 19.29 -7.07
C ASN A 4 -23.60 18.14 -6.73
N LEU A 5 -22.67 17.78 -7.63
CA LEU A 5 -21.63 16.77 -7.39
C LEU A 5 -20.41 17.35 -6.66
N PHE A 6 -20.17 18.66 -6.82
CA PHE A 6 -19.18 19.42 -6.05
C PHE A 6 -19.90 20.32 -5.03
N PRO A 7 -20.16 19.85 -3.79
CA PRO A 7 -20.80 20.67 -2.78
C PRO A 7 -19.90 21.85 -2.40
N GLY A 8 -20.41 22.74 -1.54
CA GLY A 8 -19.78 24.01 -1.17
C GLY A 8 -18.34 23.95 -0.63
N SER A 9 -17.75 22.77 -0.41
CA SER A 9 -16.33 22.53 -0.10
C SER A 9 -15.37 22.95 -1.22
N PHE A 10 -15.86 23.12 -2.46
CA PHE A 10 -15.11 23.65 -3.60
C PHE A 10 -15.36 25.16 -3.87
N ARG A 11 -15.97 25.91 -2.95
CA ARG A 11 -16.36 27.32 -3.18
C ARG A 11 -15.22 28.27 -3.58
N ILE A 12 -13.97 27.94 -3.29
CA ILE A 12 -12.80 28.76 -3.64
C ILE A 12 -12.22 28.34 -5.02
N HIS A 13 -12.58 27.15 -5.53
CA HIS A 13 -11.97 26.54 -6.72
C HIS A 13 -13.11 26.00 -7.60
N GLN A 14 -13.89 26.91 -8.18
CA GLN A 14 -15.02 26.52 -9.01
C GLN A 14 -14.53 25.96 -10.35
N PRO A 15 -15.08 24.82 -10.81
CA PRO A 15 -14.77 24.32 -12.14
C PRO A 15 -15.23 25.31 -13.20
N GLU A 16 -14.33 25.64 -14.12
CA GLU A 16 -14.63 26.46 -15.28
C GLU A 16 -14.98 25.56 -16.45
N PHE A 17 -16.05 25.90 -17.17
CA PHE A 17 -16.40 25.19 -18.38
C PHE A 17 -15.34 25.46 -19.46
N HIS A 18 -14.75 24.39 -20.01
CA HIS A 18 -13.74 24.51 -21.06
C HIS A 18 -14.35 24.26 -22.45
N SER A 19 -14.94 23.08 -22.68
CA SER A 19 -15.46 22.71 -24.00
C SER A 19 -16.51 21.61 -23.97
N VAL A 20 -17.34 21.53 -25.01
CA VAL A 20 -18.20 20.37 -25.31
C VAL A 20 -17.79 19.77 -26.65
N PHE A 21 -17.71 18.45 -26.72
CA PHE A 21 -17.53 17.67 -27.94
C PHE A 21 -18.77 16.85 -28.22
N LEU A 22 -19.25 16.91 -29.45
CA LEU A 22 -20.32 16.07 -29.97
C LEU A 22 -19.67 15.01 -30.85
N HIS A 23 -19.66 13.77 -30.39
CA HIS A 23 -19.13 12.64 -31.13
C HIS A 23 -20.27 11.91 -31.81
N SER A 24 -20.23 11.84 -33.14
CA SER A 24 -21.11 10.98 -33.93
C SER A 24 -20.32 9.79 -34.45
N GLY A 25 -20.70 8.57 -34.06
CA GLY A 25 -20.06 7.33 -34.50
C GLY A 25 -19.32 6.58 -33.38
N GLY A 26 -19.57 5.27 -33.29
CA GLY A 26 -19.15 4.40 -32.18
C GLY A 26 -17.65 4.15 -32.02
N GLN A 27 -16.78 4.88 -32.73
CA GLN A 27 -15.33 4.63 -32.75
C GLN A 27 -14.60 5.17 -31.50
N PHE A 28 -15.19 6.13 -30.77
CA PHE A 28 -14.61 6.66 -29.53
C PHE A 28 -14.74 5.70 -28.34
N LEU A 29 -15.74 4.80 -28.35
CA LEU A 29 -15.94 3.81 -27.29
C LEU A 29 -15.11 2.53 -27.47
N ALA A 30 -14.35 2.42 -28.57
CA ALA A 30 -13.52 1.25 -28.87
C ALA A 30 -12.31 1.07 -27.93
N GLY A 31 -12.09 1.99 -26.98
CA GLY A 31 -11.09 1.87 -25.91
C GLY A 31 -11.63 1.32 -24.59
N GLY A 32 -12.91 0.94 -24.51
CA GLY A 32 -13.51 0.27 -23.36
C GLY A 32 -14.27 -0.99 -23.78
N ASP A 33 -14.38 -1.96 -22.87
CA ASP A 33 -14.98 -3.30 -23.05
C ASP A 33 -16.50 -3.31 -23.36
N TYR A 34 -17.04 -2.28 -24.02
CA TYR A 34 -18.43 -2.28 -24.50
C TYR A 34 -18.50 -2.93 -25.89
N GLU A 35 -18.65 -4.26 -25.94
CA GLU A 35 -18.84 -5.04 -27.17
C GLU A 35 -20.13 -4.72 -27.97
N SER A 36 -20.97 -3.78 -27.52
CA SER A 36 -22.16 -3.38 -28.28
C SER A 36 -21.86 -2.16 -29.15
N THR A 37 -22.13 -2.27 -30.45
CA THR A 37 -22.07 -1.17 -31.42
C THR A 37 -23.07 -0.07 -31.04
N PHE A 38 -22.68 0.84 -30.15
CA PHE A 38 -23.52 1.96 -29.75
C PHE A 38 -23.67 2.92 -30.94
N THR A 39 -24.88 3.02 -31.48
CA THR A 39 -25.23 3.89 -32.62
C THR A 39 -25.69 5.29 -32.19
N GLY A 40 -25.56 5.64 -30.90
CA GLY A 40 -25.89 6.97 -30.38
C GLY A 40 -24.73 7.95 -30.49
N GLY A 41 -25.06 9.25 -30.58
CA GLY A 41 -24.07 10.32 -30.41
C GLY A 41 -23.65 10.43 -28.94
N VAL A 42 -22.36 10.61 -28.68
CA VAL A 42 -21.82 10.85 -27.33
C VAL A 42 -21.52 12.33 -27.18
N VAL A 43 -22.00 12.94 -26.09
CA VAL A 43 -21.68 14.33 -25.73
C VAL A 43 -20.70 14.33 -24.57
N SER A 44 -19.50 14.86 -24.79
CA SER A 44 -18.46 14.98 -23.76
C SER A 44 -18.31 16.45 -23.36
N ALA A 45 -18.36 16.76 -22.06
CA ALA A 45 -18.10 18.10 -21.55
C ALA A 45 -16.82 18.10 -20.71
N ILE A 46 -15.91 19.02 -21.00
CA ILE A 46 -14.65 19.20 -20.27
C ILE A 46 -14.79 20.44 -19.38
N TYR A 47 -14.38 20.28 -18.13
CA TYR A 47 -14.26 21.35 -17.15
C TYR A 47 -12.81 21.40 -16.65
N THR A 48 -12.30 22.59 -16.43
CA THR A 48 -10.98 22.84 -15.84
C THR A 48 -11.14 23.25 -14.38
N LEU A 49 -10.24 22.77 -13.54
CA LEU A 49 -10.16 23.14 -12.12
C LEU A 49 -8.76 23.71 -11.86
N PRO A 50 -8.60 24.64 -10.90
CA PRO A 50 -7.28 24.99 -10.40
C PRO A 50 -6.53 23.73 -9.95
N MET A 51 -5.22 23.70 -10.18
CA MET A 51 -4.39 22.57 -9.77
C MET A 51 -4.46 22.43 -8.23
N LEU A 52 -4.96 21.28 -7.79
CA LEU A 52 -5.04 20.90 -6.38
C LEU A 52 -4.02 19.81 -6.11
N SER A 53 -3.45 19.79 -4.91
CA SER A 53 -2.61 18.66 -4.51
C SER A 53 -3.46 17.39 -4.37
N THR A 54 -2.81 16.22 -4.46
CA THR A 54 -3.46 14.93 -4.24
C THR A 54 -4.11 14.88 -2.85
N GLU A 55 -3.44 15.44 -1.84
CA GLU A 55 -3.98 15.57 -0.48
C GLU A 55 -5.26 16.41 -0.42
N GLU A 56 -5.27 17.57 -1.07
CA GLU A 56 -6.45 18.44 -1.09
C GLU A 56 -7.64 17.76 -1.79
N LEU A 57 -7.37 17.07 -2.90
CA LEU A 57 -8.38 16.29 -3.62
C LEU A 57 -8.94 15.18 -2.74
N VAL A 58 -8.08 14.39 -2.10
CA VAL A 58 -8.49 13.30 -1.21
C VAL A 58 -9.34 13.83 -0.06
N ASN A 59 -8.92 14.92 0.58
CA ASN A 59 -9.64 15.54 1.70
C ASN A 59 -10.99 16.11 1.28
N LYS A 60 -11.06 16.85 0.16
CA LYS A 60 -12.33 17.44 -0.32
C LYS A 60 -13.31 16.39 -0.82
N MET A 61 -12.83 15.41 -1.59
CA MET A 61 -13.67 14.37 -2.19
C MET A 61 -14.16 13.37 -1.15
N SER A 62 -13.29 12.93 -0.23
CA SER A 62 -13.72 12.06 0.88
C SER A 62 -14.78 12.74 1.73
N ALA A 63 -14.59 14.01 2.14
CA ALA A 63 -15.57 14.78 2.91
C ALA A 63 -16.92 14.96 2.21
N THR A 64 -16.90 15.03 0.89
CA THR A 64 -18.09 15.22 0.04
C THR A 64 -18.89 13.93 -0.15
N ILE A 65 -18.20 12.83 -0.47
CA ILE A 65 -18.82 11.61 -0.98
C ILE A 65 -19.06 10.60 0.14
N LEU A 66 -18.13 10.51 1.10
CA LEU A 66 -18.17 9.49 2.13
C LEU A 66 -19.02 9.94 3.32
N LYS A 67 -19.86 9.02 3.79
CA LYS A 67 -20.64 9.20 5.02
C LYS A 67 -19.71 9.45 6.21
N LYS A 68 -20.21 10.18 7.21
CA LYS A 68 -19.41 10.58 8.39
C LYS A 68 -18.82 9.36 9.09
N GLU A 69 -19.59 8.28 9.20
CA GLU A 69 -19.22 7.04 9.87
C GLU A 69 -18.01 6.35 9.21
N ILE A 70 -17.92 6.41 7.88
CA ILE A 70 -16.74 5.90 7.14
C ILE A 70 -15.54 6.82 7.36
N ARG A 71 -15.76 8.14 7.39
CA ARG A 71 -14.67 9.12 7.56
C ARG A 71 -14.07 9.15 8.97
N SER A 72 -14.86 8.80 9.98
CA SER A 72 -14.41 8.78 11.38
C SER A 72 -13.89 7.43 11.85
N GLY A 73 -14.17 6.35 11.11
CA GLY A 73 -13.89 4.97 11.56
C GLY A 73 -12.48 4.46 11.29
N GLU A 74 -11.49 5.36 11.26
CA GLU A 74 -10.07 5.10 10.98
C GLU A 74 -9.78 4.16 9.78
N GLY A 75 -8.53 3.73 9.61
CA GLY A 75 -8.14 2.64 8.72
C GLY A 75 -7.73 3.05 7.30
N PHE A 76 -8.23 2.36 6.27
CA PHE A 76 -7.73 2.55 4.88
C PHE A 76 -7.89 3.96 4.33
N LEU A 77 -8.87 4.73 4.79
CA LEU A 77 -9.00 6.13 4.38
C LEU A 77 -7.83 6.97 4.92
N ASP A 78 -7.32 6.66 6.10
CA ASP A 78 -6.18 7.37 6.69
C ASP A 78 -4.87 6.97 6.03
N VAL A 79 -4.73 5.70 5.64
CA VAL A 79 -3.64 5.26 4.75
C VAL A 79 -3.71 6.02 3.42
N ALA A 80 -4.88 6.14 2.81
CA ALA A 80 -5.07 6.88 1.56
C ALA A 80 -4.70 8.37 1.70
N LYS A 81 -5.03 9.01 2.83
CA LYS A 81 -4.59 10.38 3.14
C LYS A 81 -3.08 10.45 3.34
N LYS A 82 -2.48 9.52 4.08
CA LYS A 82 -1.03 9.46 4.29
C LYS A 82 -0.27 9.34 2.97
N ILE A 83 -0.71 8.46 2.08
CA ILE A 83 -0.15 8.31 0.74
C ILE A 83 -0.26 9.63 -0.05
N SER A 84 -1.39 10.34 0.07
CA SER A 84 -1.62 11.57 -0.68
C SER A 84 -0.66 12.73 -0.33
N THR A 85 0.09 12.62 0.79
CA THR A 85 1.08 13.62 1.18
C THR A 85 2.48 13.36 0.59
N PHE A 86 2.68 12.25 -0.13
CA PHE A 86 3.99 11.91 -0.69
C PHE A 86 4.35 12.83 -1.86
N GLN A 87 5.49 13.50 -1.70
CA GLN A 87 6.07 14.41 -2.68
C GLN A 87 7.58 14.17 -2.74
N GLU A 88 8.18 14.48 -3.88
CA GLU A 88 9.61 14.42 -4.11
C GLU A 88 10.13 15.82 -4.41
N GLN A 89 11.17 16.24 -3.70
CA GLN A 89 11.79 17.53 -3.94
C GLN A 89 12.89 17.40 -4.98
N VAL A 90 12.75 18.11 -6.09
CA VAL A 90 13.74 18.18 -7.17
C VAL A 90 14.38 19.55 -7.18
N SER A 91 15.71 19.61 -7.18
CA SER A 91 16.43 20.88 -7.35
C SER A 91 16.81 21.12 -8.81
N PHE A 92 16.74 22.39 -9.21
CA PHE A 92 17.16 22.88 -10.52
C PHE A 92 18.19 23.97 -10.31
N GLU A 93 19.35 23.84 -10.96
CA GLU A 93 20.30 24.93 -11.06
C GLU A 93 19.85 25.89 -12.16
N VAL A 94 19.57 27.14 -11.78
CA VAL A 94 19.13 28.18 -12.70
C VAL A 94 20.18 29.28 -12.73
N SER A 95 20.77 29.50 -13.91
CA SER A 95 21.70 30.60 -14.14
C SER A 95 21.08 31.68 -15.03
N PRO A 96 21.16 32.96 -14.66
CA PRO A 96 20.85 34.06 -15.56
C PRO A 96 21.72 34.00 -16.81
N VAL A 97 21.14 34.32 -17.97
CA VAL A 97 21.88 34.30 -19.25
C VAL A 97 23.08 35.25 -19.18
N GLY A 98 24.29 34.69 -19.27
CA GLY A 98 25.55 35.44 -19.20
C GLY A 98 26.18 35.56 -17.81
N SER A 99 25.64 34.86 -16.80
CA SER A 99 26.22 34.74 -15.45
C SER A 99 26.97 33.42 -15.28
N GLU A 100 28.07 33.41 -14.51
CA GLU A 100 28.70 32.19 -14.01
C GLU A 100 28.08 31.71 -12.68
N ASP A 101 27.30 32.58 -12.02
CA ASP A 101 26.56 32.24 -10.81
C ASP A 101 25.28 31.45 -11.15
N PHE A 102 24.94 30.49 -10.30
CA PHE A 102 23.69 29.72 -10.35
C PHE A 102 22.93 29.85 -9.03
N GLU A 103 21.60 29.81 -9.11
CA GLU A 103 20.70 29.68 -7.98
C GLU A 103 20.07 28.29 -8.00
N GLU A 104 20.02 27.64 -6.84
CA GLU A 104 19.35 26.34 -6.71
C GLU A 104 17.87 26.55 -6.35
N VAL A 105 16.98 26.06 -7.21
CA VAL A 105 15.53 26.17 -7.07
C VAL A 105 14.95 24.80 -6.78
N PHE A 106 14.29 24.64 -5.63
CA PHE A 106 13.62 23.40 -5.24
C PHE A 106 12.15 23.41 -5.67
N VAL A 107 11.69 22.31 -6.27
CA VAL A 107 10.30 22.10 -6.69
C VAL A 107 9.82 20.76 -6.14
N ASP A 108 8.70 20.78 -5.43
CA ASP A 108 8.06 19.57 -4.93
C ASP A 108 7.13 18.98 -5.99
N LEU A 109 7.41 17.75 -6.41
CA LEU A 109 6.62 16.99 -7.37
C LEU A 109 5.75 15.96 -6.63
N PRO A 110 4.44 15.92 -6.86
CA PRO A 110 3.58 14.92 -6.24
C PRO A 110 3.90 13.52 -6.77
N ARG A 111 4.11 12.57 -5.86
CA ARG A 111 4.31 11.14 -6.20
C ARG A 111 3.04 10.30 -6.09
N SER A 112 1.94 10.94 -5.72
CA SER A 112 0.66 10.27 -5.51
C SER A 112 -0.38 10.77 -6.50
N THR A 113 -1.23 9.85 -6.96
CA THR A 113 -2.37 10.15 -7.83
C THR A 113 -3.66 9.80 -7.12
N PHE A 114 -4.68 10.63 -7.26
CA PHE A 114 -6.02 10.36 -6.78
C PHE A 114 -6.99 10.14 -7.94
N THR A 115 -7.68 9.01 -7.92
CA THR A 115 -8.72 8.67 -8.89
C THR A 115 -10.03 8.39 -8.18
N PHE A 116 -11.09 9.03 -8.65
CA PHE A 116 -12.46 8.72 -8.27
C PHE A 116 -13.20 8.12 -9.47
N SER A 117 -13.78 6.94 -9.29
CA SER A 117 -14.53 6.26 -10.33
C SER A 117 -15.95 5.95 -9.88
N ILE A 118 -16.90 6.16 -10.79
CA ILE A 118 -18.30 5.79 -10.63
C ILE A 118 -18.59 4.65 -11.60
N LEU A 119 -18.89 3.47 -11.07
CA LEU A 119 -19.11 2.25 -11.85
C LEU A 119 -20.59 1.84 -11.71
N PRO A 120 -21.45 2.14 -12.70
CA PRO A 120 -22.83 1.69 -12.68
C PRO A 120 -22.91 0.18 -12.94
N GLU A 121 -23.57 -0.54 -12.04
CA GLU A 121 -23.98 -1.94 -12.22
C GLU A 121 -25.49 -2.01 -12.52
N GLN A 122 -26.00 -3.23 -12.79
CA GLN A 122 -27.42 -3.43 -13.12
C GLN A 122 -28.39 -2.92 -12.05
N THR A 123 -28.02 -2.96 -10.77
CA THR A 123 -28.91 -2.65 -9.64
C THR A 123 -28.37 -1.62 -8.66
N ARG A 124 -27.12 -1.16 -8.84
CA ARG A 124 -26.47 -0.20 -7.94
C ARG A 124 -25.39 0.58 -8.67
N VAL A 125 -24.87 1.61 -8.00
CA VAL A 125 -23.71 2.36 -8.45
C VAL A 125 -22.59 2.15 -7.43
N LEU A 126 -21.43 1.71 -7.90
CA LEU A 126 -20.23 1.59 -7.08
C LEU A 126 -19.40 2.87 -7.19
N TYR A 127 -18.92 3.33 -6.05
CA TYR A 127 -18.01 4.46 -5.93
C TYR A 127 -16.65 3.93 -5.48
N MET A 128 -15.64 4.11 -6.33
CA MET A 128 -14.28 3.67 -6.05
C MET A 128 -13.38 4.89 -5.81
N PHE A 129 -12.65 4.84 -4.71
CA PHE A 129 -11.74 5.87 -4.26
C PHE A 129 -10.34 5.26 -4.22
N THR A 130 -9.47 5.70 -5.10
CA THR A 130 -8.13 5.12 -5.24
C THR A 130 -7.09 6.21 -5.07
N THR A 131 -6.22 6.04 -4.08
CA THR A 131 -4.97 6.79 -4.00
C THR A 131 -3.84 5.83 -4.38
N LEU A 132 -3.06 6.23 -5.37
CA LEU A 132 -1.90 5.48 -5.85
C LEU A 132 -0.64 6.21 -5.42
N LEU A 133 0.37 5.46 -4.98
CA LEU A 133 1.72 5.95 -4.74
C LEU A 133 2.65 5.30 -5.77
N ASP A 134 3.40 6.12 -6.50
CA ASP A 134 4.48 5.62 -7.35
C ASP A 134 5.79 5.60 -6.55
N ILE A 135 6.42 4.43 -6.47
CA ILE A 135 7.68 4.21 -5.75
C ILE A 135 8.66 3.57 -6.73
N PRO A 136 9.84 4.20 -6.94
CA PRO A 136 10.88 3.63 -7.77
C PRO A 136 11.29 2.24 -7.29
N ILE A 137 11.51 1.33 -8.25
CA ILE A 137 11.83 -0.07 -7.98
C ILE A 137 13.10 -0.21 -7.12
N GLU A 138 14.05 0.73 -7.23
CA GLU A 138 15.31 0.73 -6.48
C GLU A 138 15.10 0.94 -4.97
N GLN A 139 13.93 1.46 -4.57
CA GLN A 139 13.56 1.64 -3.16
C GLN A 139 12.80 0.44 -2.60
N ILE A 140 12.52 -0.58 -3.42
CA ILE A 140 11.73 -1.75 -3.05
C ILE A 140 12.65 -2.97 -3.00
N ASP A 141 12.90 -3.48 -1.80
CA ASP A 141 13.47 -4.81 -1.64
C ASP A 141 12.35 -5.86 -1.77
N VAL A 142 12.29 -6.52 -2.93
CA VAL A 142 11.28 -7.55 -3.20
C VAL A 142 11.59 -8.84 -2.43
N TYR A 143 12.84 -9.06 -2.00
CA TYR A 143 13.26 -10.23 -1.25
C TYR A 143 13.03 -10.10 0.25
N ASP A 144 13.05 -8.88 0.79
CA ASP A 144 12.68 -8.53 2.17
C ASP A 144 11.54 -7.49 2.19
N LEU A 145 10.38 -7.87 1.66
CA LEU A 145 9.29 -6.92 1.43
C LEU A 145 8.57 -6.57 2.73
N LYS A 146 8.62 -5.28 3.09
CA LYS A 146 7.87 -4.65 4.18
C LYS A 146 6.89 -3.62 3.63
N PRO A 147 5.65 -4.01 3.27
CA PRO A 147 4.73 -3.13 2.54
C PRO A 147 4.43 -1.80 3.25
N LEU A 148 4.44 -1.79 4.59
CA LEU A 148 4.10 -0.59 5.36
C LEU A 148 5.25 0.42 5.45
N ASP A 149 6.51 -0.01 5.33
CA ASP A 149 7.66 0.89 5.30
C ASP A 149 7.62 1.78 4.04
N LEU A 150 7.14 1.24 2.92
CA LEU A 150 6.96 1.94 1.65
C LEU A 150 6.01 3.15 1.73
N ILE A 151 5.04 3.10 2.65
CA ILE A 151 4.05 4.17 2.88
C ILE A 151 4.29 4.91 4.21
N GLY A 152 5.39 4.60 4.91
CA GLY A 152 5.80 5.28 6.14
C GLY A 152 4.79 5.15 7.28
N VAL A 153 4.24 3.96 7.49
CA VAL A 153 3.35 3.65 8.64
C VAL A 153 3.83 2.39 9.35
N ASP A 154 3.67 2.33 10.67
CA ASP A 154 4.04 1.13 11.45
C ASP A 154 2.90 0.12 11.56
N THR A 155 1.66 0.60 11.46
CA THR A 155 0.45 -0.21 11.59
C THR A 155 -0.62 0.27 10.62
N VAL A 156 -1.48 -0.64 10.19
CA VAL A 156 -2.69 -0.35 9.44
C VAL A 156 -3.88 -0.92 10.19
N SER A 157 -4.90 -0.10 10.40
CA SER A 157 -6.17 -0.52 10.99
C SER A 157 -7.20 -0.87 9.91
N ARG A 158 -8.06 -1.85 10.19
CA ARG A 158 -9.28 -2.05 9.40
C ARG A 158 -10.30 -0.96 9.72
N SER A 159 -11.28 -0.75 8.83
CA SER A 159 -12.31 0.25 9.08
C SER A 159 -13.26 -0.17 10.21
N GLU A 160 -13.45 0.72 11.19
CA GLU A 160 -14.41 0.55 12.29
C GLU A 160 -15.87 0.58 11.82
N TYR A 161 -16.15 1.03 10.60
CA TYR A 161 -17.50 0.99 10.03
C TYR A 161 -18.10 -0.41 10.05
N PHE A 162 -17.25 -1.44 9.98
CA PHE A 162 -17.63 -2.86 10.03
C PHE A 162 -17.39 -3.50 11.41
N SER A 163 -17.26 -2.71 12.48
CA SER A 163 -17.02 -3.22 13.85
C SER A 163 -18.21 -3.97 14.45
N ASN A 164 -19.43 -3.69 14.00
CA ASN A 164 -20.67 -4.30 14.53
C ASN A 164 -20.88 -5.78 14.15
N GLY A 165 -19.95 -6.39 13.42
CA GLY A 165 -20.05 -7.79 13.01
C GLY A 165 -18.73 -8.32 12.45
N PHE A 166 -18.74 -9.58 12.05
CA PHE A 166 -17.58 -10.21 11.44
C PHE A 166 -17.69 -10.14 9.91
N PHE A 167 -16.98 -9.17 9.32
CA PHE A 167 -16.98 -8.90 7.88
C PHE A 167 -15.56 -8.99 7.32
N PRO A 168 -14.98 -10.21 7.22
CA PRO A 168 -13.56 -10.39 6.93
C PRO A 168 -13.15 -9.89 5.54
N LEU A 169 -14.10 -9.79 4.60
CA LEU A 169 -13.82 -9.37 3.22
C LEU A 169 -13.86 -7.85 3.01
N ASN A 170 -14.22 -7.09 4.04
CA ASN A 170 -14.42 -5.64 3.93
C ASN A 170 -13.14 -4.84 4.19
N SER A 171 -12.07 -5.53 4.57
CA SER A 171 -10.77 -4.96 4.90
C SER A 171 -9.70 -5.98 4.56
N ILE A 172 -9.08 -5.82 3.40
CA ILE A 172 -8.09 -6.75 2.85
C ILE A 172 -6.89 -5.93 2.41
N ILE A 173 -5.69 -6.40 2.74
CA ILE A 173 -4.45 -5.88 2.15
C ILE A 173 -4.03 -6.87 1.07
N SER A 174 -3.86 -6.40 -0.17
CA SER A 174 -3.39 -7.22 -1.28
C SER A 174 -1.97 -6.81 -1.63
N VAL A 175 -1.06 -7.77 -1.63
CA VAL A 175 0.31 -7.62 -2.12
C VAL A 175 0.44 -8.46 -3.38
N ILE A 176 0.66 -7.78 -4.51
CA ILE A 176 0.82 -8.44 -5.80
C ILE A 176 2.23 -8.17 -6.31
N ILE A 177 3.01 -9.24 -6.48
CA ILE A 177 4.38 -9.17 -6.98
C ILE A 177 4.40 -9.76 -8.39
N TYR A 178 4.99 -9.03 -9.32
CA TYR A 178 5.23 -9.48 -10.70
C TYR A 178 6.72 -9.73 -10.88
N PRO A 179 7.21 -10.94 -10.56
CA PRO A 179 8.64 -11.20 -10.59
C PRO A 179 9.18 -11.25 -12.03
N GLU A 180 10.46 -10.93 -12.19
CA GLU A 180 11.21 -11.11 -13.44
C GLU A 180 11.92 -12.47 -13.51
N ASN A 181 12.14 -13.10 -12.36
CA ASN A 181 12.78 -14.42 -12.25
C ASN A 181 11.90 -15.36 -11.45
N ASN A 182 12.20 -16.65 -11.48
CA ASN A 182 11.50 -17.60 -10.60
C ASN A 182 11.68 -17.20 -9.14
N PHE A 183 10.59 -17.22 -8.39
CA PHE A 183 10.47 -16.56 -7.11
C PHE A 183 9.79 -17.50 -6.11
N GLU A 184 10.29 -17.54 -4.88
CA GLU A 184 9.71 -18.32 -3.80
C GLU A 184 9.67 -17.52 -2.49
N VAL A 185 8.50 -17.45 -1.87
CA VAL A 185 8.34 -16.95 -0.51
C VAL A 185 8.79 -18.05 0.45
N LYS A 186 9.73 -17.72 1.34
CA LYS A 186 10.32 -18.65 2.31
C LYS A 186 9.81 -18.43 3.72
N GLU A 187 9.55 -17.18 4.09
CA GLU A 187 9.17 -16.82 5.45
C GLU A 187 8.15 -15.68 5.46
N ILE A 188 7.17 -15.82 6.34
CA ILE A 188 6.13 -14.84 6.64
C ILE A 188 5.84 -14.86 8.13
N ASN A 189 5.47 -13.69 8.66
CA ASN A 189 5.25 -13.49 10.09
C ASN A 189 3.76 -13.49 10.47
N SER A 190 2.89 -14.12 9.68
CA SER A 190 1.46 -14.23 10.00
C SER A 190 0.95 -15.62 9.66
N PRO A 191 -0.12 -16.09 10.33
CA PRO A 191 -0.73 -17.39 10.02
C PRO A 191 -1.12 -17.50 8.54
N ILE A 192 -1.13 -18.72 8.02
CA ILE A 192 -1.64 -19.00 6.67
C ILE A 192 -3.08 -19.46 6.78
N ILE A 193 -3.95 -18.83 6.01
CA ILE A 193 -5.32 -19.26 5.82
C ILE A 193 -5.32 -20.20 4.62
N GLU A 194 -5.35 -21.50 4.88
CA GLU A 194 -5.33 -22.53 3.81
C GLU A 194 -6.68 -22.65 3.09
N ASP A 195 -7.78 -22.30 3.78
CA ASP A 195 -9.14 -22.39 3.25
C ASP A 195 -9.99 -21.18 3.67
N LEU A 196 -10.41 -20.38 2.68
CA LEU A 196 -11.31 -19.24 2.89
C LEU A 196 -12.75 -19.67 3.25
N GLY A 197 -13.10 -20.95 3.07
CA GLY A 197 -14.36 -21.52 3.55
C GLY A 197 -14.38 -21.77 5.06
N ASN A 198 -13.22 -21.82 5.72
CA ASN A 198 -13.10 -22.09 7.14
C ASN A 198 -13.19 -20.80 7.97
N VAL A 199 -14.34 -20.61 8.61
CA VAL A 199 -14.63 -19.42 9.43
C VAL A 199 -13.67 -19.27 10.62
N GLU A 200 -13.19 -20.35 11.22
CA GLU A 200 -12.28 -20.26 12.36
C GLU A 200 -10.89 -19.79 11.94
N LEU A 201 -10.40 -20.22 10.77
CA LEU A 201 -9.16 -19.69 10.18
C LEU A 201 -9.32 -18.23 9.73
N LEU A 202 -10.47 -17.87 9.18
CA LEU A 202 -10.74 -16.46 8.87
C LEU A 202 -10.74 -15.58 10.12
N LYS A 203 -11.24 -16.07 11.25
CA LYS A 203 -11.24 -15.32 12.52
C LYS A 203 -9.84 -15.10 13.08
N SER A 204 -8.92 -16.05 12.92
CA SER A 204 -7.53 -15.86 13.37
C SER A 204 -6.79 -14.79 12.55
N GLY A 205 -7.26 -14.50 11.34
CA GLY A 205 -6.57 -13.63 10.40
C GLY A 205 -5.28 -14.28 9.86
N GLY A 206 -4.66 -13.63 8.88
CA GLY A 206 -3.46 -14.13 8.23
C GLY A 206 -3.42 -13.95 6.72
N TRP A 207 -2.39 -14.54 6.11
CA TRP A 207 -2.15 -14.54 4.68
C TRP A 207 -2.88 -15.67 3.96
N PHE A 208 -3.45 -15.36 2.81
CA PHE A 208 -3.96 -16.30 1.84
C PHE A 208 -3.25 -16.09 0.51
N THR A 209 -2.81 -17.17 -0.13
CA THR A 209 -2.32 -17.17 -1.52
C THR A 209 -2.61 -18.53 -2.15
N TYR A 210 -2.75 -18.55 -3.47
CA TYR A 210 -2.88 -19.81 -4.23
C TYR A 210 -1.54 -20.53 -4.41
N SER A 211 -0.42 -19.80 -4.35
CA SER A 211 0.93 -20.36 -4.46
C SER A 211 1.94 -19.45 -3.76
N PHE A 212 2.92 -20.04 -3.08
CA PHE A 212 4.10 -19.33 -2.54
C PHE A 212 5.30 -19.36 -3.51
N GLN A 213 5.12 -19.99 -4.68
CA GLN A 213 6.12 -20.08 -5.74
C GLN A 213 5.55 -19.54 -7.04
N VAL A 214 6.36 -18.79 -7.77
CA VAL A 214 6.03 -18.27 -9.10
C VAL A 214 7.15 -18.66 -10.06
N ASN A 215 6.78 -19.37 -11.12
CA ASN A 215 7.67 -19.63 -12.24
C ASN A 215 7.44 -18.54 -13.28
N ALA A 216 8.36 -17.58 -13.40
CA ALA A 216 8.22 -16.41 -14.27
C ALA A 216 8.51 -16.81 -15.73
N THR A 217 7.55 -17.47 -16.38
CA THR A 217 7.69 -18.05 -17.73
C THR A 217 7.03 -17.20 -18.82
N SER A 218 6.17 -16.27 -18.41
CA SER A 218 5.25 -15.52 -19.29
C SER A 218 5.62 -14.05 -19.52
N ILE A 219 6.85 -13.63 -19.16
CA ILE A 219 7.32 -12.24 -19.20
C ILE A 219 7.08 -11.57 -20.57
N ASP A 220 7.05 -12.35 -21.66
CA ASP A 220 6.96 -11.85 -23.04
C ASP A 220 5.64 -12.16 -23.77
N LYS A 221 4.66 -12.87 -23.16
CA LYS A 221 3.55 -13.48 -23.92
C LYS A 221 2.15 -13.01 -23.51
N HIS A 222 1.91 -11.69 -23.52
CA HIS A 222 0.67 -10.97 -23.21
C HIS A 222 0.63 -10.43 -21.76
N PRO A 223 0.49 -9.11 -21.56
CA PRO A 223 0.54 -8.47 -20.23
C PRO A 223 -0.54 -8.97 -19.26
N ASN A 224 -1.66 -9.48 -19.77
CA ASN A 224 -2.77 -10.00 -18.94
C ASN A 224 -2.54 -11.43 -18.40
N LEU A 225 -1.49 -12.10 -18.86
CA LEU A 225 -1.15 -13.49 -18.50
C LEU A 225 0.17 -13.57 -17.72
N ARG A 226 0.70 -12.43 -17.25
CA ARG A 226 1.97 -12.40 -16.53
C ARG A 226 1.85 -13.17 -15.21
N ASP A 227 2.80 -14.07 -15.00
CA ASP A 227 2.96 -14.82 -13.77
C ASP A 227 3.12 -13.84 -12.61
N LYS A 228 2.36 -14.05 -11.54
CA LYS A 228 2.30 -13.16 -10.38
C LYS A 228 2.13 -13.96 -9.10
N LEU A 229 2.64 -13.38 -8.02
CA LEU A 229 2.29 -13.75 -6.66
C LEU A 229 1.18 -12.80 -6.22
N ASP A 230 0.04 -13.33 -5.79
CA ASP A 230 -1.10 -12.54 -5.26
C ASP A 230 -1.39 -13.01 -3.85
N MET A 231 -0.90 -12.26 -2.87
CA MET A 231 -1.09 -12.53 -1.44
C MET A 231 -2.11 -11.57 -0.86
N LYS A 232 -3.05 -12.10 -0.09
CA LYS A 232 -4.11 -11.33 0.56
C LYS A 232 -4.06 -11.53 2.06
N TYR A 233 -3.93 -10.44 2.79
CA TYR A 233 -4.00 -10.46 4.25
C TYR A 233 -5.41 -10.15 4.71
N PHE A 234 -5.91 -11.00 5.61
CA PHE A 234 -7.19 -10.85 6.30
C PHE A 234 -6.95 -10.54 7.77
N PHE A 235 -7.61 -9.53 8.31
CA PHE A 235 -7.45 -9.11 9.70
C PHE A 235 -8.04 -10.09 10.72
N GLY A 236 -9.03 -10.89 10.30
CA GLY A 236 -9.82 -11.70 11.21
C GLY A 236 -10.55 -10.86 12.25
N VAL A 237 -10.42 -11.22 13.54
CA VAL A 237 -11.03 -10.46 14.64
C VAL A 237 -10.22 -9.23 15.05
N GLU A 238 -8.93 -9.21 14.74
CA GLU A 238 -8.03 -8.11 15.08
C GLU A 238 -8.44 -6.82 14.36
N SER A 239 -8.17 -5.67 14.98
CA SER A 239 -8.48 -4.36 14.41
C SER A 239 -7.35 -3.76 13.60
N SER A 240 -6.12 -4.26 13.76
CA SER A 240 -4.92 -3.70 13.15
C SER A 240 -3.88 -4.78 12.88
N VAL A 241 -2.97 -4.46 11.97
CA VAL A 241 -1.79 -5.28 11.65
C VAL A 241 -0.55 -4.39 11.59
N SER A 242 0.56 -4.89 12.14
CA SER A 242 1.85 -4.21 12.15
C SER A 242 2.68 -4.51 10.90
N LYS A 243 3.71 -3.68 10.66
CA LYS A 243 4.66 -3.87 9.56
C LYS A 243 5.41 -5.20 9.64
N GLN A 244 5.72 -5.66 10.86
CA GLN A 244 6.39 -6.92 11.09
C GLN A 244 5.49 -8.10 10.71
N GLN A 245 4.21 -8.05 11.04
CA GLN A 245 3.24 -9.11 10.68
C GLN A 245 3.02 -9.23 9.17
N LEU A 246 3.19 -8.13 8.43
CA LEU A 246 3.05 -8.09 6.97
C LEU A 246 4.35 -8.33 6.20
N GLU A 247 5.46 -8.58 6.90
CA GLU A 247 6.75 -8.87 6.27
C GLU A 247 6.68 -10.16 5.45
N ILE A 248 7.18 -10.10 4.22
CA ILE A 248 7.26 -11.22 3.28
C ILE A 248 8.71 -11.37 2.85
N ARG A 249 9.33 -12.49 3.25
CA ARG A 249 10.70 -12.80 2.89
C ARG A 249 10.74 -13.88 1.83
N SER A 250 11.50 -13.61 0.79
CA SER A 250 11.52 -14.43 -0.42
C SER A 250 12.92 -14.47 -1.01
N VAL A 251 13.10 -15.38 -1.95
CA VAL A 251 14.37 -15.63 -2.62
C VAL A 251 14.12 -16.06 -4.07
N PRO A 252 15.12 -15.96 -4.95
CA PRO A 252 15.10 -16.69 -6.20
C PRO A 252 14.90 -18.19 -5.96
N LEU A 253 14.13 -18.85 -6.83
CA LEU A 253 13.80 -20.26 -6.67
C LEU A 253 15.06 -21.13 -6.57
N GLY A 254 15.18 -21.89 -5.48
CA GLY A 254 16.32 -22.77 -5.21
C GLY A 254 17.43 -22.16 -4.36
N GLU A 255 17.32 -20.89 -3.96
CA GLU A 255 18.22 -20.26 -2.99
C GLU A 255 17.71 -20.41 -1.55
N GLU A 256 18.60 -20.21 -0.58
CA GLU A 256 18.28 -20.19 0.85
C GLU A 256 18.22 -18.74 1.35
N LEU A 257 17.38 -18.49 2.37
CA LEU A 257 17.33 -17.18 2.99
C LEU A 257 18.68 -16.83 3.61
N PRO A 258 19.19 -15.61 3.41
CA PRO A 258 20.34 -15.15 4.18
C PRO A 258 19.99 -15.20 5.68
N PRO A 259 20.94 -15.60 6.55
CA PRO A 259 20.71 -15.73 7.98
C PRO A 259 20.25 -14.40 8.57
N GLN A 260 19.19 -14.44 9.38
CA GLN A 260 18.68 -13.27 10.08
C GLN A 260 19.69 -12.76 11.11
N VAL A 261 20.43 -11.72 10.77
CA VAL A 261 21.24 -10.98 11.75
C VAL A 261 20.32 -10.00 12.47
N GLY A 262 19.52 -10.46 13.45
CA GLY A 262 18.69 -9.52 14.25
C GLY A 262 17.51 -10.06 15.07
N GLY A 263 17.17 -11.35 14.94
CA GLY A 263 16.06 -11.95 15.70
C GLY A 263 16.32 -12.03 17.21
N CYS A 264 15.26 -12.04 18.02
CA CYS A 264 15.36 -12.36 19.45
C CYS A 264 15.50 -13.88 19.66
N LEU A 265 16.51 -14.52 19.05
CA LEU A 265 16.66 -15.97 18.95
C LEU A 265 16.61 -16.69 20.31
N ILE A 266 17.13 -16.03 21.36
CA ILE A 266 17.08 -16.54 22.74
C ILE A 266 15.65 -16.54 23.28
N ALA A 267 14.92 -15.45 23.04
CA ALA A 267 13.52 -15.37 23.44
C ALA A 267 12.68 -16.35 22.62
N THR A 268 13.00 -16.54 21.34
CA THR A 268 12.35 -17.53 20.46
C THR A 268 12.57 -18.94 20.99
N ALA A 269 13.80 -19.28 21.40
CA ALA A 269 14.11 -20.57 22.02
C ALA A 269 13.39 -20.78 23.36
N ALA A 270 13.19 -19.74 24.15
CA ALA A 270 12.53 -19.82 25.46
C ALA A 270 10.99 -19.86 25.38
N PHE A 271 10.39 -19.12 24.44
CA PHE A 271 8.94 -18.95 24.29
C PHE A 271 8.35 -19.73 23.11
N GLY A 272 9.17 -20.48 22.37
CA GLY A 272 8.75 -21.44 21.35
C GLY A 272 8.29 -20.84 20.02
N SER A 273 8.18 -19.51 19.92
CA SER A 273 7.82 -18.83 18.68
C SER A 273 8.28 -17.37 18.73
N GLU A 274 8.90 -16.89 17.65
CA GLU A 274 9.23 -15.48 17.38
C GLU A 274 8.03 -14.52 17.59
N MET A 275 6.81 -15.06 17.46
CA MET A 275 5.53 -14.36 17.54
C MET A 275 4.87 -14.42 18.92
N ALA A 276 5.50 -15.07 19.90
CA ALA A 276 4.94 -15.09 21.24
C ALA A 276 4.80 -13.65 21.78
N PRO A 277 3.67 -13.29 22.43
CA PRO A 277 3.44 -11.93 22.94
C PRO A 277 4.60 -11.39 23.80
N GLN A 278 5.27 -12.29 24.52
CA GLN A 278 6.45 -11.98 25.34
C GLN A 278 7.65 -11.53 24.50
N ILE A 279 7.84 -12.10 23.30
CA ILE A 279 8.92 -11.72 22.40
C ILE A 279 8.61 -10.40 21.70
N GLN A 280 7.37 -10.22 21.27
CA GLN A 280 6.95 -8.95 20.65
C GLN A 280 7.09 -7.78 21.62
N PHE A 281 6.70 -7.98 22.89
CA PHE A 281 6.95 -7.01 23.95
C PHE A 281 8.45 -6.70 24.16
N LEU A 282 9.31 -7.71 24.15
CA LEU A 282 10.76 -7.52 24.26
C LEU A 282 11.35 -6.77 23.07
N ARG A 283 10.84 -7.02 21.85
CA ARG A 283 11.23 -6.29 20.63
C ARG A 283 10.81 -4.83 20.70
N GLU A 284 9.57 -4.55 21.11
CA GLU A 284 9.08 -3.19 21.29
C GLU A 284 9.91 -2.40 22.31
N ILE A 285 10.26 -3.00 23.45
CA ILE A 285 11.13 -2.35 24.44
C ILE A 285 12.53 -2.14 23.85
N ARG A 286 13.11 -3.15 23.20
CA ARG A 286 14.44 -3.03 22.59
C ARG A 286 14.49 -1.90 21.58
N ASP A 287 13.56 -1.89 20.62
CA ASP A 287 13.62 -1.05 19.43
C ASP A 287 13.12 0.38 19.72
N ASN A 288 12.07 0.52 20.54
CA ASN A 288 11.46 1.82 20.81
C ASN A 288 11.94 2.48 22.10
N THR A 289 12.61 1.75 23.00
CA THR A 289 13.11 2.31 24.27
C THR A 289 14.64 2.21 24.37
N VAL A 290 15.20 1.01 24.26
CA VAL A 290 16.63 0.79 24.55
C VAL A 290 17.51 1.37 23.44
N LEU A 291 17.25 1.01 22.18
CA LEU A 291 18.06 1.43 21.03
C LEU A 291 17.92 2.92 20.68
N GLN A 292 16.85 3.57 21.15
CA GLN A 292 16.65 5.02 20.98
C GLN A 292 17.57 5.87 21.89
N THR A 293 18.24 5.25 22.86
CA THR A 293 19.18 5.94 23.75
C THR A 293 20.62 5.56 23.40
N GLU A 294 21.52 6.54 23.40
CA GLU A 294 22.95 6.32 23.14
C GLU A 294 23.55 5.29 24.12
N SER A 295 23.18 5.40 25.40
CA SER A 295 23.56 4.45 26.45
C SER A 295 23.01 3.04 26.23
N GLY A 296 21.77 2.92 25.73
CA GLY A 296 21.13 1.64 25.50
C GLY A 296 21.67 0.94 24.26
N SER A 297 21.94 1.68 23.18
CA SER A 297 22.64 1.18 21.99
C SER A 297 24.06 0.70 22.31
N ALA A 298 24.81 1.48 23.09
CA ALA A 298 26.15 1.08 23.55
C ALA A 298 26.12 -0.17 24.45
N PHE A 299 25.14 -0.24 25.37
CA PHE A 299 24.93 -1.42 26.21
C PHE A 299 24.61 -2.66 25.37
N MET A 300 23.66 -2.56 24.42
CA MET A 300 23.28 -3.69 23.57
C MET A 300 24.45 -4.17 22.71
N THR A 301 25.25 -3.24 22.19
CA THR A 301 26.47 -3.59 21.43
C THR A 301 27.46 -4.37 22.28
N GLY A 302 27.76 -3.88 23.49
CA GLY A 302 28.70 -4.55 24.40
C GLY A 302 28.16 -5.88 24.95
N PHE A 303 26.88 -5.93 25.29
CA PHE A 303 26.21 -7.15 25.74
C PHE A 303 26.23 -8.22 24.65
N ASN A 304 25.90 -7.87 23.40
CA ASN A 304 25.93 -8.81 22.29
C ASN A 304 27.36 -9.32 22.04
N GLN A 305 28.36 -8.44 22.01
CA GLN A 305 29.77 -8.85 21.86
C GLN A 305 30.21 -9.85 22.95
N PHE A 306 29.87 -9.57 24.21
CA PHE A 306 30.18 -10.47 25.31
C PHE A 306 29.40 -11.78 25.20
N TYR A 307 28.10 -11.72 24.95
CA TYR A 307 27.22 -12.88 24.89
C TYR A 307 27.60 -13.84 23.75
N TYR A 308 27.82 -13.30 22.54
CA TYR A 308 28.21 -14.09 21.38
C TYR A 308 29.66 -14.58 21.44
N SER A 309 30.49 -14.07 22.37
CA SER A 309 31.81 -14.66 22.64
C SER A 309 31.73 -16.07 23.27
N PHE A 310 30.58 -16.43 23.83
CA PHE A 310 30.33 -17.75 24.44
C PHE A 310 29.33 -18.60 23.65
N SER A 311 28.72 -18.09 22.58
CA SER A 311 27.73 -18.84 21.80
C SER A 311 28.38 -19.72 20.73
N PRO A 312 27.81 -20.90 20.42
CA PRO A 312 28.20 -21.68 19.25
C PRO A 312 28.07 -20.85 17.96
N ALA A 313 28.94 -21.07 16.98
CA ALA A 313 29.01 -20.29 15.72
C ALA A 313 27.80 -20.42 14.77
N ILE A 314 26.70 -21.00 15.24
CA ILE A 314 25.47 -21.28 14.49
C ILE A 314 24.31 -20.37 15.01
N ALA A 315 24.58 -19.51 15.98
CA ALA A 315 23.62 -18.57 16.56
C ALA A 315 23.66 -17.19 15.89
#